data_AF-A0A4Y8AM82-F1
#
_entry.id   AF-A0A4Y8AM82-F1
#
_cell.length_a   1.000
_cell.length_b   1.000
_cell.length_c   1.000
_cell.angle_alpha   90.00
_cell.angle_beta   90.00
_cell.angle_gamma   90.00
#
_symmetry.space_group_name_H-M   'P 1'
#
loop_
_entity.id
_entity.type
_entity.pdbx_description
1 polymer ?
#
loop_
_entity_poly.entity_id
_entity_poly.type
_entity_poly.pdbx_seq_one_letter_code
_entity_poly.pdbx_strand_id
1 'polypeptide(L)'
;MKYSPELLKAVDHCQYRSFITNKYTGKRIAVDCGQCDYCIHKKAQKASMRVKTAGSAFEYCWFVTLTYDNEHIPLFNCEVYHSEYDDVLSDSGTVYGYEKHALVPVSKYCCTDPQQLRHIYFTQVQGTVPYNRESGQYEPVKDNWFLSMDAIR
;
A
#
# COMPACT_ATOMS: atom_id res chain seq x y z
N MET A 1 -8.71 3.38 -23.30
CA MET A 1 -8.81 4.77 -22.81
C MET A 1 -8.31 5.69 -23.92
N LYS A 2 -9.11 6.67 -24.38
CA LYS A 2 -8.66 7.63 -25.40
C LYS A 2 -7.89 8.75 -24.68
N TYR A 3 -6.59 8.82 -24.92
CA TYR A 3 -5.73 9.89 -24.39
C TYR A 3 -6.21 11.24 -24.97
N SER A 4 -6.66 12.14 -24.09
CA SER A 4 -6.96 13.53 -24.46
C SER A 4 -5.80 14.41 -23.97
N PRO A 5 -5.19 15.23 -24.83
CA PRO A 5 -4.04 16.06 -24.49
C PRO A 5 -4.37 17.19 -23.48
N GLU A 6 -5.64 17.41 -23.15
CA GLU A 6 -6.08 18.42 -22.17
C GLU A 6 -5.80 18.04 -20.70
N LEU A 7 -5.43 16.78 -20.41
CA LEU A 7 -5.11 16.32 -19.05
C LEU A 7 -3.76 16.84 -18.52
N LEU A 8 -2.96 17.50 -19.34
CA LEU A 8 -1.75 18.21 -18.93
C LEU A 8 -1.94 19.70 -19.14
N LYS A 9 -2.87 20.33 -18.41
CA LYS A 9 -2.68 21.76 -18.11
C LYS A 9 -1.39 21.85 -17.32
N ALA A 10 -0.29 22.17 -17.99
CA ALA A 10 0.98 22.46 -17.37
C ALA A 10 0.77 23.70 -16.48
N VAL A 11 0.38 23.46 -15.24
CA VAL A 11 0.33 24.52 -14.23
C VAL A 11 1.77 24.88 -13.97
N ASP A 12 2.18 26.14 -14.12
CA ASP A 12 3.58 26.54 -13.95
C ASP A 12 4.06 26.49 -12.49
N HIS A 13 3.15 26.21 -11.54
CA HIS A 13 3.43 26.25 -10.11
C HIS A 13 2.53 25.30 -9.30
N CYS A 14 2.92 25.05 -8.05
CA CYS A 14 2.13 24.25 -7.11
C CYS A 14 0.81 24.96 -6.76
N GLN A 15 -0.31 24.25 -6.93
CA GLN A 15 -1.68 24.74 -6.65
C GLN A 15 -1.95 24.91 -5.15
N TYR A 16 -1.29 24.12 -4.29
CA TYR A 16 -1.53 24.09 -2.84
C TYR A 16 -0.25 24.40 -2.04
N ARG A 17 0.46 25.46 -2.40
CA ARG A 17 1.72 25.81 -1.72
C ARG A 17 1.48 26.18 -0.25
N SER A 18 2.35 25.72 0.64
CA SER A 18 2.40 26.17 2.03
C SER A 18 3.58 27.12 2.22
N PHE A 19 3.58 27.86 3.32
CA PHE A 19 4.67 28.77 3.65
C PHE A 19 5.21 28.42 5.04
N ILE A 20 6.50 28.11 5.10
CA ILE A 20 7.20 27.81 6.35
C ILE A 20 8.17 28.95 6.64
N THR A 21 8.15 29.46 7.87
CA THR A 21 9.13 30.46 8.30
C THR A 21 10.36 29.74 8.82
N ASN A 22 11.52 30.01 8.23
CA ASN A 22 12.79 29.49 8.72
C ASN A 22 13.09 30.09 10.11
N LYS A 23 13.20 29.24 11.13
CA LYS A 23 13.46 29.64 12.52
C LYS A 23 14.76 30.43 12.70
N TYR A 24 15.78 30.14 11.89
CA TYR A 24 17.12 30.72 12.03
C TYR A 24 17.30 32.02 11.25
N THR A 25 16.59 32.19 10.14
CA THR A 25 16.73 33.37 9.26
C THR A 25 15.52 34.29 9.26
N GLY A 26 14.40 33.88 9.87
CA GLY A 26 13.12 34.60 9.84
C GLY A 26 12.46 34.70 8.47
N LYS A 27 13.06 34.10 7.42
CA LYS A 27 12.56 34.20 6.05
C LYS A 27 11.38 33.25 5.84
N ARG A 28 10.32 33.75 5.19
CA ARG A 28 9.17 32.95 4.75
C ARG A 28 9.51 32.23 3.45
N ILE A 29 9.55 30.91 3.50
CA ILE A 29 9.92 30.02 2.39
C ILE A 29 8.64 29.36 1.87
N ALA A 30 8.41 29.46 0.55
CA ALA A 30 7.34 28.72 -0.10
C ALA A 30 7.74 27.25 -0.26
N VAL A 31 6.87 26.34 0.16
CA VAL A 31 7.07 24.90 0.05
C VAL A 31 5.94 24.30 -0.78
N ASP A 32 6.33 23.55 -1.80
CA ASP A 32 5.41 22.84 -2.69
C ASP A 32 4.74 21.67 -1.95
N CYS A 33 3.49 21.34 -2.27
CA CYS A 33 2.72 20.29 -1.56
C CYS A 33 3.19 18.86 -1.86
N GLY A 34 3.92 18.63 -2.94
CA GLY A 34 4.42 17.31 -3.33
C GLY A 34 3.40 16.37 -3.98
N GLN A 35 2.10 16.73 -3.99
CA GLN A 35 1.02 15.84 -4.42
C GLN A 35 0.21 16.33 -5.63
N CYS A 36 0.19 17.63 -5.94
CA CYS A 36 -0.50 18.12 -7.14
C CYS A 36 0.25 17.76 -8.43
N ASP A 37 -0.44 17.80 -9.58
CA ASP A 37 0.11 17.42 -10.89
C ASP A 37 1.43 18.13 -11.22
N TYR A 38 1.53 19.43 -10.93
CA TYR A 38 2.78 20.18 -11.08
C TYR A 38 3.92 19.59 -10.24
N CYS A 39 3.66 19.28 -8.97
CA CYS A 39 4.67 18.74 -8.06
C CYS A 39 5.13 17.36 -8.50
N ILE A 40 4.19 16.51 -8.92
CA ILE A 40 4.47 15.17 -9.45
C ILE A 40 5.34 15.29 -10.70
N HIS A 41 4.96 16.15 -11.65
CA HIS A 41 5.71 16.37 -12.88
C HIS A 41 7.12 16.94 -12.60
N LYS A 42 7.23 17.95 -11.74
CA LYS A 42 8.51 18.53 -11.29
C LYS A 42 9.41 17.47 -10.65
N LYS A 43 8.85 16.57 -9.82
CA LYS A 43 9.57 15.44 -9.20
C LYS A 43 10.04 14.44 -10.27
N ALA A 44 9.18 14.10 -11.23
CA ALA A 44 9.50 13.20 -12.32
C ALA A 44 10.61 13.78 -13.23
N GLN A 45 10.54 15.06 -13.59
CA GLN A 45 11.60 15.74 -14.35
C GLN A 45 12.93 15.71 -13.60
N LYS A 46 12.94 16.02 -12.30
CA LYS A 46 14.16 15.96 -11.47
C LYS A 46 14.76 14.55 -11.43
N ALA A 47 13.92 13.53 -11.32
CA ALA A 47 14.36 12.13 -11.38
C ALA A 47 14.92 11.76 -12.76
N SER A 48 14.23 12.14 -13.84
CA SER A 48 14.67 11.92 -15.22
C SER A 48 16.04 12.55 -15.49
N MET A 49 16.26 13.79 -15.05
CA MET A 49 17.56 14.45 -15.20
C MET A 49 18.67 13.69 -14.47
N ARG A 50 18.43 13.22 -13.23
CA ARG A 50 19.42 12.42 -12.49
C ARG A 50 19.82 11.15 -13.24
N VAL A 51 18.84 10.44 -13.82
CA VAL A 51 19.09 9.25 -14.64
C VAL A 51 19.91 9.61 -15.87
N LYS A 52 19.56 10.69 -16.58
CA LYS A 52 20.32 11.15 -17.76
C LYS A 52 21.76 11.53 -17.40
N THR A 53 21.97 12.27 -16.32
CA THR A 53 23.31 12.66 -15.86
C THR A 53 24.14 11.46 -15.45
N ALA A 54 23.56 10.50 -14.71
CA ALA A 54 24.26 9.27 -14.36
C ALA A 54 24.57 8.42 -15.60
N GLY A 55 23.61 8.29 -16.52
CA GLY A 55 23.76 7.54 -17.76
C GLY A 55 24.85 8.11 -18.68
N SER A 56 25.06 9.44 -18.69
CA SER A 56 26.12 10.06 -19.51
C SER A 56 27.55 9.69 -19.09
N ALA A 57 27.74 9.10 -17.91
CA ALA A 57 29.05 8.63 -17.46
C ALA A 57 29.42 7.24 -18.06
N PHE A 58 28.48 6.56 -18.72
CA PHE A 58 28.66 5.21 -19.25
C PHE A 58 28.36 5.17 -20.75
N GLU A 59 29.05 4.31 -21.50
CA GLU A 59 28.82 4.12 -22.94
C GLU A 59 27.43 3.52 -23.24
N TYR A 60 26.96 2.64 -22.35
CA TYR A 60 25.66 2.01 -22.43
C TYR A 60 24.91 2.15 -21.11
N CYS A 61 23.65 2.59 -21.15
CA CYS A 61 22.76 2.72 -20.00
C CYS A 61 21.47 1.95 -20.25
N TRP A 62 21.27 0.84 -19.53
CA TRP A 62 20.09 -0.03 -19.67
C TRP A 62 19.10 0.25 -18.55
N PHE A 63 17.83 0.39 -18.91
CA PHE A 63 16.74 0.45 -17.95
C PHE A 63 16.03 -0.91 -17.95
N VAL A 64 16.35 -1.76 -16.98
CA VAL A 64 15.72 -3.08 -16.85
C VAL A 64 14.47 -2.92 -16.00
N THR A 65 13.31 -3.03 -16.63
CA THR A 65 12.05 -3.20 -15.92
C THR A 65 11.80 -4.69 -15.76
N LEU A 66 11.83 -5.20 -14.53
CA LEU A 66 11.36 -6.55 -14.23
C LEU A 66 9.83 -6.55 -14.34
N THR A 67 9.32 -6.61 -15.57
CA THR A 67 7.91 -6.94 -15.81
C THR A 67 7.79 -8.43 -15.57
N TYR A 68 7.28 -8.80 -14.40
CA TYR A 68 6.82 -10.16 -14.16
C TYR A 68 5.81 -10.51 -15.25
N ASP A 69 5.92 -11.69 -15.85
CA ASP A 69 4.82 -12.20 -16.65
C ASP A 69 3.63 -12.51 -15.72
N ASN A 70 2.43 -12.53 -16.29
CA ASN A 70 1.23 -12.73 -15.46
C ASN A 70 1.20 -14.11 -14.79
N GLU A 71 1.98 -15.09 -15.25
CA GLU A 71 2.03 -16.45 -14.70
C GLU A 71 2.93 -16.55 -13.46
N HIS A 72 4.03 -15.79 -13.42
CA HIS A 72 5.00 -15.80 -12.33
C HIS A 72 4.80 -14.67 -11.31
N ILE A 73 3.77 -13.83 -11.46
CA ILE A 73 3.38 -12.88 -10.40
C ILE A 73 2.97 -13.68 -9.15
N PRO A 74 3.61 -13.42 -7.99
CA PRO A 74 3.20 -14.05 -6.75
C PRO A 74 1.85 -13.46 -6.32
N LEU A 75 0.79 -14.26 -6.41
CA LEU A 75 -0.53 -13.91 -5.91
C LEU A 75 -0.79 -14.61 -4.58
N PHE A 76 -1.49 -13.91 -3.69
CA PHE A 76 -1.86 -14.39 -2.37
C PHE A 76 -3.38 -14.31 -2.21
N ASN A 77 -3.98 -15.37 -1.68
CA ASN A 77 -5.35 -15.32 -1.15
C ASN A 77 -5.30 -14.78 0.27
N CYS A 78 -6.09 -13.75 0.55
CA CYS A 78 -6.09 -13.07 1.84
C CYS A 78 -7.46 -13.22 2.53
N GLU A 79 -7.42 -13.67 3.78
CA GLU A 79 -8.60 -13.91 4.62
C GLU A 79 -8.43 -13.18 5.94
N VAL A 80 -9.46 -12.48 6.38
CA VAL A 80 -9.48 -11.71 7.62
C VAL A 80 -10.13 -12.55 8.71
N TYR A 81 -9.48 -12.66 9.86
CA TYR A 81 -10.10 -13.21 11.05
C TYR A 81 -11.08 -12.22 11.65
N HIS A 82 -12.34 -12.63 11.70
CA HIS A 82 -13.44 -11.85 12.24
C HIS A 82 -14.01 -12.56 13.47
N SER A 83 -14.24 -11.80 14.53
CA SER A 83 -14.79 -12.29 15.79
C SER A 83 -16.00 -11.45 16.14
N GLU A 84 -17.14 -12.11 16.34
CA GLU A 84 -18.38 -11.49 16.81
C GLU A 84 -18.69 -12.02 18.20
N TYR A 85 -19.15 -11.11 19.07
CA TYR A 85 -19.52 -11.40 20.44
C TYR A 85 -20.99 -11.08 20.63
N ASP A 86 -21.78 -12.09 20.99
CA ASP A 86 -23.23 -12.00 21.21
C ASP A 86 -23.55 -12.33 22.66
N ASP A 87 -24.12 -11.39 23.41
CA ASP A 87 -24.68 -11.65 24.74
C ASP A 87 -26.16 -12.00 24.67
N VAL A 88 -26.56 -13.09 25.33
CA VAL A 88 -27.96 -13.51 25.46
C VAL A 88 -28.35 -13.52 26.94
N LEU A 89 -29.42 -12.80 27.27
CA LEU A 89 -30.03 -12.82 28.60
C LEU A 89 -30.98 -14.03 28.70
N SER A 90 -30.75 -14.88 29.70
CA SER A 90 -31.72 -15.93 30.06
C SER A 90 -32.89 -15.38 30.86
N ASP A 91 -34.01 -16.10 30.84
CA ASP A 91 -35.20 -15.79 31.65
C ASP A 91 -34.90 -15.77 33.17
N SER A 92 -33.84 -16.45 33.60
CA SER A 92 -33.32 -16.44 34.97
C SER A 92 -32.44 -15.23 35.33
N GLY A 93 -32.20 -14.32 34.38
CA GLY A 93 -31.35 -13.13 34.57
C GLY A 93 -29.84 -13.38 34.42
N THR A 94 -29.42 -14.60 34.09
CA THR A 94 -28.03 -14.94 33.79
C THR A 94 -27.67 -14.54 32.36
N VAL A 95 -26.56 -13.83 32.18
CA VAL A 95 -26.01 -13.46 30.86
C VAL A 95 -25.10 -14.58 30.36
N TYR A 96 -25.30 -15.02 29.12
CA TYR A 96 -24.42 -15.94 28.41
C TYR A 96 -23.80 -15.21 27.22
N GLY A 97 -22.47 -15.14 27.21
CA GLY A 97 -21.70 -14.63 26.07
C GLY A 97 -21.36 -15.75 25.09
N TYR A 98 -21.60 -15.54 23.81
CA TYR A 98 -21.19 -16.42 22.72
C TYR A 98 -20.21 -15.70 21.81
N GLU A 99 -19.04 -16.31 21.61
CA GLU A 99 -18.06 -15.86 20.63
C GLU A 99 -18.16 -16.72 19.36
N LYS A 100 -18.28 -16.05 18.21
CA LYS A 100 -18.22 -16.67 16.89
C LYS A 100 -17.00 -16.15 16.16
N HIS A 101 -16.20 -17.07 15.64
CA HIS A 101 -15.02 -16.75 14.84
C HIS A 101 -15.18 -17.26 13.42
N ALA A 102 -14.84 -16.42 12.44
CA ALA A 102 -14.90 -16.78 11.03
C ALA A 102 -13.73 -16.16 10.25
N LEU A 103 -13.27 -16.86 9.22
CA LEU A 103 -12.37 -16.31 8.22
C LEU A 103 -13.22 -15.74 7.07
N VAL A 104 -13.08 -14.45 6.81
CA VAL A 104 -13.84 -13.73 5.79
C VAL A 104 -12.90 -13.26 4.68
N PRO A 105 -13.18 -13.53 3.39
CA PRO A 105 -12.35 -13.01 2.31
C PRO A 105 -12.24 -11.48 2.38
N VAL A 106 -11.05 -10.93 2.16
CA VAL A 106 -10.81 -9.46 2.22
C VAL A 106 -11.80 -8.69 1.34
N SER A 107 -12.19 -9.23 0.18
CA SER A 107 -13.15 -8.60 -0.74
C SER A 107 -14.57 -8.44 -0.18
N LYS A 108 -14.96 -9.29 0.78
CA LYS A 108 -16.28 -9.25 1.44
C LYS A 108 -16.21 -8.63 2.84
N TYR A 109 -15.00 -8.35 3.33
CA TYR A 109 -14.80 -7.83 4.67
C TYR A 109 -15.19 -6.35 4.73
N CYS A 110 -16.08 -6.01 5.66
CA CYS A 110 -16.52 -4.63 5.90
C CYS A 110 -16.23 -4.26 7.36
N CYS A 111 -15.37 -3.26 7.58
CA CYS A 111 -15.04 -2.79 8.92
C CYS A 111 -15.96 -1.66 9.37
N THR A 112 -16.53 -1.78 10.56
CA THR A 112 -17.26 -0.69 11.24
C THR A 112 -16.31 0.27 11.95
N ASP A 113 -15.17 -0.23 12.45
CA ASP A 113 -14.11 0.56 13.09
C ASP A 113 -12.77 0.39 12.34
N PRO A 114 -12.23 1.47 11.73
CA PRO A 114 -10.96 1.45 11.00
C PRO A 114 -9.71 1.43 11.88
N GLN A 115 -9.83 1.75 13.18
CA GLN A 115 -8.70 1.74 14.13
C GLN A 115 -8.42 0.35 14.70
N GLN A 116 -9.43 -0.52 14.71
CA GLN A 116 -9.30 -1.86 15.27
C GLN A 116 -8.27 -2.69 14.49
N LEU A 117 -7.31 -3.27 15.22
CA LEU A 117 -6.32 -4.20 14.68
C LEU A 117 -7.01 -5.48 14.20
N ARG A 118 -6.70 -5.90 12.97
CA ARG A 118 -7.22 -7.10 12.34
C ARG A 118 -6.10 -8.08 12.04
N HIS A 119 -6.42 -9.35 12.19
CA HIS A 119 -5.53 -10.43 11.83
C HIS A 119 -5.86 -10.91 10.42
N ILE A 120 -4.91 -10.77 9.51
CA ILE A 120 -5.05 -11.15 8.10
C ILE A 120 -4.13 -12.33 7.85
N TYR A 121 -4.70 -13.42 7.37
CA TYR A 121 -3.97 -14.58 6.91
C TYR A 121 -3.79 -14.51 5.41
N PHE A 122 -2.60 -14.87 4.92
CA PHE A 122 -2.34 -14.94 3.50
C PHE A 122 -1.70 -16.27 3.14
N THR A 123 -2.17 -16.84 2.03
CA THR A 123 -1.65 -18.08 1.47
C THR A 123 -1.32 -17.85 0.00
N GLN A 124 -0.11 -18.22 -0.41
CA GLN A 124 0.32 -18.13 -1.79
C GLN A 124 -0.56 -19.03 -2.68
N VAL A 125 -1.12 -18.45 -3.74
CA VAL A 125 -1.93 -19.14 -4.75
C VAL A 125 -1.28 -19.17 -6.12
N GLN A 126 -0.35 -18.25 -6.39
CA GLN A 126 0.36 -18.18 -7.67
C GLN A 126 1.82 -17.76 -7.50
N GLY A 127 2.62 -17.97 -8.53
CA GLY A 127 4.05 -17.66 -8.58
C GLY A 127 4.91 -18.84 -8.17
N THR A 128 6.24 -18.64 -8.23
CA THR A 128 7.21 -19.67 -7.86
C THR A 128 7.12 -19.98 -6.37
N VAL A 129 6.96 -21.26 -6.04
CA VAL A 129 7.00 -21.74 -4.66
C VAL A 129 8.45 -21.62 -4.16
N PRO A 130 8.72 -20.92 -3.05
CA PRO A 130 10.09 -20.79 -2.54
C PRO A 130 10.57 -22.09 -1.89
N TYR A 131 11.89 -22.30 -1.91
CA TYR A 131 12.53 -23.38 -1.18
C TYR A 131 12.71 -22.98 0.29
N ASN A 132 12.03 -23.69 1.19
CA ASN A 132 12.21 -23.54 2.62
C ASN A 132 13.49 -24.27 3.05
N ARG A 133 14.48 -23.52 3.52
CA ARG A 133 15.79 -24.06 3.93
C ARG A 133 15.73 -24.86 5.24
N GLU A 134 14.75 -24.57 6.09
CA GLU A 134 14.60 -25.23 7.39
C GLU A 134 13.95 -26.61 7.24
N SER A 135 12.89 -26.70 6.42
CA SER A 135 12.23 -27.97 6.13
C SER A 135 12.88 -28.74 4.97
N GLY A 136 13.71 -28.08 4.16
CA GLY A 136 14.39 -28.65 3.01
C GLY A 136 13.45 -28.95 1.84
N GLN A 137 12.27 -28.34 1.80
CA GLN A 137 11.22 -28.60 0.79
C GLN A 137 10.72 -27.30 0.15
N TYR A 138 10.13 -27.40 -1.03
CA TYR A 138 9.42 -26.29 -1.66
C TYR A 138 8.02 -26.18 -1.06
N GLU A 139 7.75 -25.08 -0.34
CA GLU A 139 6.51 -24.89 0.40
C GLU A 139 5.86 -23.55 0.04
N PRO A 140 4.54 -23.52 -0.22
CA PRO A 140 3.84 -22.28 -0.49
C PRO A 140 3.89 -21.38 0.74
N VAL A 141 4.12 -20.09 0.52
CA VAL A 141 4.20 -19.12 1.62
C VAL A 141 2.84 -19.00 2.30
N LYS A 142 2.83 -19.23 3.62
CA LYS A 142 1.70 -19.00 4.51
C LYS A 142 2.19 -18.17 5.68
N ASP A 143 1.58 -17.02 5.89
CA ASP A 143 1.96 -16.13 6.97
C ASP A 143 0.76 -15.22 7.31
N ASN A 144 0.88 -14.40 8.35
CA ASN A 144 -0.20 -13.59 8.86
C ASN A 144 0.28 -12.21 9.34
N TRP A 145 -0.58 -11.21 9.21
CA TRP A 145 -0.29 -9.83 9.61
C TRP A 145 -1.34 -9.29 10.56
N PHE A 146 -0.91 -8.39 11.44
CA PHE A 146 -1.79 -7.59 12.29
C PHE A 146 -1.79 -6.15 11.77
N LEU A 147 -2.92 -5.70 11.21
CA LEU A 147 -3.04 -4.39 10.57
C LEU A 147 -4.35 -3.70 10.95
N SER A 148 -4.29 -2.39 11.17
CA SER A 148 -5.47 -1.52 11.19
C SER A 148 -5.60 -0.79 9.85
N MET A 149 -6.81 -0.41 9.46
CA MET A 149 -7.04 0.26 8.18
C MET A 149 -6.41 1.67 8.14
N ASP A 150 -6.30 2.34 9.29
CA ASP A 150 -5.63 3.63 9.40
C ASP A 150 -4.11 3.56 9.18
N ALA A 151 -3.47 2.41 9.44
CA ALA A 151 -2.02 2.25 9.23
C ALA A 151 -1.61 2.16 7.74
N ILE A 152 -2.58 1.98 6.83
CA ILE A 152 -2.35 1.78 5.39
C ILE A 152 -2.52 3.10 4.60
N ARG A 153 -3.07 4.16 5.22
CA ARG A 153 -3.27 5.49 4.60
C ARG A 153 -2.04 6.39 4.70
#